data_AF-K1S4N1-F1
#
_entry.id   AF-K1S4N1-F1
#
_cell.length_a   1.000
_cell.length_b   1.000
_cell.length_c   1.000
_cell.angle_alpha   90.00
_cell.angle_beta   90.00
_cell.angle_gamma   90.00
#
_symmetry.space_group_name_H-M   'P 1'
#
loop_
_entity.id
_entity.type
_entity.pdbx_description
1 polymer ?
#
loop_
_entity_poly.entity_id
_entity_poly.type
_entity_poly.pdbx_seq_one_letter_code
_entity_poly.pdbx_strand_id
1 'polypeptide(L)' 'DLPFLPDGTPVDIVLNPMGIPSRMNLGQVLEVHLGMAARALGWKVATPVFDGAKAMKLKTC' A
#
# COMPACT_ATOMS: atom_id res chain seq x y z
N ASP A 1 17.85 -8.43 12.44
CA ASP A 1 17.25 -9.25 11.37
C ASP A 1 15.95 -8.61 10.92
N LEU A 2 15.62 -8.72 9.62
CA LEU A 2 14.38 -8.18 9.08
C LEU A 2 13.25 -9.21 9.24
N PRO A 3 12.00 -8.79 9.45
CA PRO A 3 10.88 -9.72 9.52
C PRO A 3 10.66 -10.41 8.17
N PHE A 4 10.16 -11.64 8.21
CA PHE A 4 9.82 -12.42 7.03
C PHE A 4 8.30 -12.57 6.92
N LEU A 5 7.82 -12.59 5.68
CA LEU A 5 6.46 -12.94 5.35
C LEU A 5 6.23 -14.47 5.49
N PRO A 6 4.97 -14.95 5.55
CA PRO A 6 4.66 -16.38 5.69
C PRO A 6 5.16 -17.26 4.54
N ASP A 7 5.43 -16.66 3.38
CA ASP A 7 6.04 -17.29 2.20
C ASP A 7 7.58 -17.34 2.28
N GLY A 8 8.18 -16.84 3.36
CA GLY A 8 9.63 -16.78 3.56
C GLY A 8 10.31 -15.58 2.91
N THR A 9 9.56 -14.69 2.26
CA THR A 9 10.12 -13.48 1.65
C THR A 9 10.51 -12.47 2.75
N PRO A 10 11.77 -12.00 2.81
CA PRO A 10 12.15 -10.95 3.75
C PRO A 10 11.51 -9.62 3.39
N VAL A 11 11.20 -8.80 4.39
CA VAL A 11 10.73 -7.43 4.19
C VAL A 11 11.90 -6.51 3.85
N ASP A 12 11.75 -5.65 2.84
CA ASP A 12 12.80 -4.72 2.43
C ASP A 12 12.97 -3.52 3.39
N ILE A 13 11.85 -2.99 3.91
CA ILE A 13 11.82 -1.77 4.73
C ILE A 13 10.79 -1.90 5.85
N VAL A 14 11.16 -1.48 7.06
CA VAL A 14 10.25 -1.39 8.22
C VAL A 14 10.02 0.08 8.56
N LEU A 15 8.76 0.52 8.49
CA LEU A 15 8.37 1.90 8.77
C LEU A 15 7.82 2.03 10.20
N ASN A 16 8.15 3.13 10.88
CA ASN A 16 7.61 3.42 12.21
C ASN A 16 6.15 3.88 12.13
N PRO A 17 5.19 3.19 12.78
CA PRO A 17 3.77 3.54 12.71
C PRO A 17 3.44 4.91 13.31
N MET A 18 4.24 5.41 14.26
CA MET A 18 3.96 6.69 14.93
C MET A 18 4.16 7.91 14.01
N GLY A 19 4.96 7.77 12.95
CA GLY A 19 5.26 8.86 12.02
C GLY A 19 4.10 9.22 11.07
N ILE A 20 3.10 8.33 10.97
CA ILE A 20 1.93 8.44 10.09
C ILE A 20 0.86 9.36 10.69
N PRO A 21 0.33 9.12 11.90
CA PRO A 21 -0.69 9.97 12.50
C PRO A 21 -0.14 11.36 12.84
N SER A 22 1.11 11.45 13.30
CA SER A 22 1.75 12.73 13.65
C SER A 22 1.87 13.69 12.46
N ARG A 23 1.96 13.17 11.23
CA ARG A 23 2.05 13.96 9.99
C ARG A 23 0.76 13.95 9.17
N MET A 24 -0.30 13.32 9.69
CA MET A 24 -1.57 13.14 9.00
C MET A 24 -1.42 12.54 7.58
N ASN A 25 -0.40 11.71 7.35
CA ASN A 25 -0.12 11.13 6.03
C ASN A 25 -0.80 9.77 5.85
N LEU A 26 -2.13 9.75 5.88
CA LEU A 26 -2.91 8.51 5.71
C LEU A 26 -2.78 7.94 4.28
N GLY A 27 -2.43 8.77 3.30
CA GLY A 27 -2.21 8.37 1.91
C GLY A 27 -1.13 7.29 1.77
N GLN A 28 -0.08 7.34 2.60
CA GLN A 28 0.97 6.32 2.61
C GLN A 28 0.44 4.93 2.98
N VAL A 29 -0.51 4.86 3.92
CA VAL A 29 -1.13 3.59 4.30
C VAL A 29 -1.99 3.06 3.15
N LEU A 30 -2.77 3.94 2.50
CA LEU A 30 -3.59 3.58 1.36
C LEU A 30 -2.75 3.09 0.17
N GLU A 31 -1.61 3.72 -0.08
CA GLU A 31 -0.67 3.33 -1.13
C GLU A 31 -0.08 1.93 -0.88
N VAL A 32 0.32 1.62 0.36
CA VAL A 32 0.83 0.29 0.71
C VAL A 32 -0.23 -0.79 0.47
N HIS A 33 -1.48 -0.56 0.89
CA HIS A 33 -2.56 -1.53 0.68
C HIS A 33 -2.89 -1.72 -0.81
N LEU A 34 -2.96 -0.62 -1.57
CA LEU A 34 -3.22 -0.67 -3.01
C LEU A 34 -2.08 -1.35 -3.76
N GLY A 35 -0.83 -1.05 -3.39
CA GLY A 35 0.37 -1.66 -3.96
C GLY A 35 0.44 -3.17 -3.67
N MET A 36 0.07 -3.60 -2.46
CA MET A 36 -0.02 -5.03 -2.12
C MET A 36 -1.07 -5.75 -2.97
N ALA A 37 -2.26 -5.17 -3.12
CA ALA A 37 -3.31 -5.73 -3.97
C ALA A 37 -2.90 -5.77 -5.45
N ALA A 38 -2.29 -4.70 -5.95
CA ALA A 38 -1.78 -4.61 -7.32
C ALA A 38 -0.69 -5.65 -7.60
N ARG A 39 0.24 -5.87 -6.66
CA ARG A 39 1.28 -6.90 -6.75
C ARG A 39 0.68 -8.31 -6.82
N ALA A 40 -0.34 -8.59 -6.03
CA ALA A 40 -1.01 -9.89 -6.04
C ALA A 40 -1.78 -10.14 -7.36
N LEU A 41 -2.34 -9.10 -7.97
CA LEU A 41 -3.09 -9.18 -9.24
C LEU A 41 -2.22 -8.99 -10.49
N GLY A 42 -0.95 -8.64 -10.33
CA GLY A 42 -0.03 -8.32 -11.44
C GLY A 42 -0.38 -7.02 -12.18
N TRP A 43 -1.08 -6.09 -11.52
CA TRP A 43 -1.55 -4.85 -12.13
C TRP A 43 -0.60 -3.68 -11.85
N LYS A 44 -0.54 -2.74 -12.79
CA LYS A 44 0.00 -1.40 -12.55
C LYS A 44 -1.17 -0.46 -12.34
N VAL A 45 -1.24 0.13 -11.16
CA VAL A 45 -2.34 1.03 -10.78
C VAL A 45 -1.84 2.47 -10.84
N ALA A 46 -2.62 3.33 -11.50
CA ALA A 46 -2.40 4.77 -11.50
C ALA A 46 -3.63 5.45 -10.90
N THR A 47 -3.45 6.10 -9.74
CA THR A 47 -4.50 6.90 -9.10
C THR A 47 -4.27 8.37 -9.41
N PRO A 48 -5.19 9.08 -10.09
CA PRO A 48 -5.05 10.51 -10.31
C PRO A 48 -5.15 11.26 -8.97
N VAL A 49 -4.42 12.38 -8.86
CA VAL A 49 -4.16 13.11 -7.59
C VAL A 49 -5.46 13.54 -6.89
N PHE A 50 -6.50 13.89 -7.64
CA PHE A 50 -7.76 14.44 -7.10
C PHE A 50 -8.99 13.55 -7.32
N ASP A 51 -8.87 12.42 -8.05
CA ASP A 51 -9.93 11.42 -8.22
C ASP A 51 -9.40 10.01 -7.89
N GLY A 52 -8.82 9.91 -6.69
CA GLY A 52 -8.14 8.70 -6.23
C GLY A 52 -9.05 7.48 -6.12
N ALA A 53 -8.43 6.31 -5.97
CA ALA A 53 -9.15 5.05 -5.77
C ALA A 53 -10.06 5.14 -4.53
N LYS A 54 -11.37 5.12 -4.75
CA LYS A 54 -12.36 5.08 -3.66
C LYS A 54 -12.43 3.65 -3.14
N ALA A 55 -12.53 3.49 -1.81
CA ALA A 55 -12.57 2.18 -1.15
C ALA A 55 -13.62 1.20 -1.71
N MET A 56 -14.65 1.72 -2.41
CA MET A 56 -15.75 0.93 -2.98
C MET A 56 -15.74 0.84 -4.52
N LYS A 57 -14.78 1.45 -5.22
CA LYS A 57 -14.64 1.38 -6.69
C LYS A 57 -13.30 0.74 -7.06
N LEU A 58 -13.19 -0.57 -6.87
CA LEU A 58 -12.22 -1.39 -7.57
C LEU A 58 -12.98 -2.13 -8.67
N LYS A 59 -13.21 -1.45 -9.80
CA LYS A 59 -13.64 -2.13 -11.02
C LYS A 59 -12.37 -2.62 -11.71
N THR A 60 -12.34 -3.92 -11.99
CA THR A 60 -11.37 -4.57 -12.87
C THR A 60 -11.23 -3.72 -14.13
N CYS A 61 -10.01 -3.27 -14.43
CA CYS A 61 -9.70 -2.70 -15.74
C CYS A 61 -9.77 -3.78 -16.82
#